data_AF-A0A924WM84-F1
#
_entry.id   AF-A0A924WM84-F1
#
_cell.length_a   1.000
_cell.length_b   1.000
_cell.length_c   1.000
_cell.angle_alpha   90.00
_cell.angle_beta   90.00
_cell.angle_gamma   90.00
#
_symmetry.space_group_name_H-M   'P 1'
#
loop_
_entity.id
_entity.type
_entity.pdbx_description
1 polymer ?
#
loop_
_entity_poly.entity_id
_entity_poly.type
_entity_poly.pdbx_seq_one_letter_code
_entity_poly.pdbx_strand_id
1 'polypeptide(L)'
;PVHVSALVNLAILYEDNDMYEEARRCLDAVLRSTPTHPRALLYMKDVESARSMFYDEDDRTRGQRNAVLDIPMSDFELSVRSRNCLKKMDIKSLGDLLKVSEQELLSFKNFGETSLSEIKQLLTSKGLRLGQTADGGAGVPAIRRAAPVEDDVPNEVLGKQIADIELSVRSRKALQRLNINTVAELASRTEDELLGCKNFGHTSLNEIKQILGTLGIGLRKLDATD
;
A
#
# COMPACT_ATOMS: atom_id res chain seq x y z
N PRO A 1 46.60 -1.48 -16.61
CA PRO A 1 46.01 -2.80 -16.33
C PRO A 1 44.78 -2.67 -15.41
N VAL A 2 43.62 -3.14 -15.87
CA VAL A 2 42.41 -3.18 -15.04
C VAL A 2 42.58 -4.31 -14.01
N HIS A 3 42.54 -3.99 -12.73
CA HIS A 3 42.61 -4.99 -11.66
C HIS A 3 41.24 -5.66 -11.51
N VAL A 4 40.99 -6.67 -12.35
CA VAL A 4 39.72 -7.42 -12.42
C VAL A 4 39.25 -7.88 -11.05
N SER A 5 40.13 -8.49 -10.26
CA SER A 5 39.79 -8.99 -8.91
C SER A 5 39.40 -7.87 -7.94
N ALA A 6 40.03 -6.69 -8.05
CA ALA A 6 39.71 -5.56 -7.18
C ALA A 6 38.35 -4.96 -7.52
N LEU A 7 38.01 -4.86 -8.81
CA LEU A 7 36.70 -4.38 -9.25
C LEU A 7 35.57 -5.36 -8.90
N VAL A 8 35.81 -6.67 -8.97
CA VAL A 8 34.82 -7.67 -8.54
C VAL A 8 34.58 -7.58 -7.04
N ASN A 9 35.64 -7.48 -6.22
CA ASN A 9 35.48 -7.32 -4.77
C ASN A 9 34.79 -5.99 -4.42
N LEU A 10 35.09 -4.92 -5.15
CA LEU A 10 34.44 -3.63 -4.98
C LEU A 10 32.96 -3.68 -5.37
N ALA A 11 32.59 -4.44 -6.42
CA ALA A 11 31.20 -4.63 -6.80
C ALA A 11 30.38 -5.34 -5.70
N ILE A 12 30.96 -6.36 -5.07
CA ILE A 12 30.33 -7.07 -3.94
C ILE A 12 30.11 -6.10 -2.76
N LEU A 13 31.09 -5.26 -2.44
CA LEU A 13 30.93 -4.25 -1.38
C LEU A 13 29.83 -3.23 -1.71
N TYR A 14 29.68 -2.85 -2.99
CA TYR A 14 28.59 -1.96 -3.40
C TYR A 14 27.22 -2.64 -3.26
N GLU A 15 27.13 -3.93 -3.62
CA GLU A 15 25.91 -4.74 -3.44
C GLU A 15 25.53 -4.87 -1.95
N ASP A 16 26.49 -5.17 -1.07
CA ASP A 16 26.28 -5.26 0.39
C ASP A 16 25.78 -3.95 1.03
N ASN A 17 25.96 -2.81 0.33
CA ASN A 17 25.54 -1.49 0.78
C ASN A 17 24.35 -0.93 -0.03
N ASP A 18 23.60 -1.79 -0.73
CA ASP A 18 22.45 -1.44 -1.57
C ASP A 18 22.77 -0.44 -2.71
N MET A 19 24.05 -0.29 -3.07
CA MET A 19 24.55 0.56 -4.14
C MET A 19 24.62 -0.22 -5.47
N TYR A 20 23.46 -0.70 -5.92
CA TYR A 20 23.36 -1.60 -7.08
C TYR A 20 23.84 -0.96 -8.40
N GLU A 21 23.76 0.37 -8.54
CA GLU A 21 24.24 1.04 -9.75
C GLU A 21 25.77 1.09 -9.84
N GLU A 22 26.42 1.34 -8.71
CA GLU A 22 27.87 1.36 -8.56
C GLU A 22 28.44 -0.05 -8.72
N ALA A 23 27.78 -1.05 -8.15
CA ALA A 23 28.10 -2.47 -8.34
C ALA A 23 28.07 -2.84 -9.83
N ARG A 24 26.99 -2.47 -10.54
CA ARG A 24 26.84 -2.70 -11.99
C ARG A 24 27.94 -2.04 -12.80
N ARG A 25 28.32 -0.79 -12.48
CA ARG A 25 29.41 -0.08 -13.18
C ARG A 25 30.75 -0.78 -13.02
N CYS A 26 31.03 -1.33 -11.84
CA CYS A 26 32.24 -2.09 -11.58
C CYS A 26 32.26 -3.41 -12.38
N LEU A 27 31.14 -4.13 -12.42
CA LEU A 27 30.99 -5.38 -13.17
C LEU A 27 31.04 -5.16 -14.70
N ASP A 28 30.41 -4.11 -15.21
CA ASP A 28 30.51 -3.68 -16.61
C ASP A 28 31.97 -3.40 -17.02
N ALA A 29 32.74 -2.73 -16.15
CA ALA A 29 34.15 -2.45 -16.41
C ALA A 29 34.99 -3.75 -16.46
N VAL A 30 34.65 -4.74 -15.63
CA VAL A 30 35.27 -6.07 -15.66
C VAL A 30 34.90 -6.80 -16.95
N LEU A 31 33.62 -6.88 -17.30
CA LEU A 31 33.14 -7.61 -18.48
C LEU A 31 33.61 -6.99 -19.80
N ARG A 32 33.86 -5.68 -19.85
CA ARG A 32 34.52 -5.02 -21.00
C ARG A 32 35.95 -5.50 -21.21
N SER A 33 36.67 -5.84 -20.13
CA SER A 33 38.06 -6.31 -20.20
C SER A 33 38.17 -7.84 -20.31
N THR A 34 37.27 -8.57 -19.64
CA THR A 34 37.21 -10.03 -19.58
C THR A 34 35.75 -10.48 -19.71
N PRO A 35 35.25 -10.63 -20.95
CA PRO A 35 33.83 -10.95 -21.20
C PRO A 35 33.37 -12.29 -20.64
N THR A 36 34.29 -13.26 -20.47
CA THR A 36 33.98 -14.62 -20.02
C THR A 36 34.26 -14.83 -18.54
N HIS A 37 34.38 -13.77 -17.73
CA HIS A 37 34.69 -13.91 -16.31
C HIS A 37 33.48 -14.48 -15.53
N PRO A 38 33.54 -15.72 -15.03
CA PRO A 38 32.37 -16.44 -14.54
C PRO A 38 31.72 -15.78 -13.32
N ARG A 39 32.54 -15.25 -12.39
CA ARG A 39 32.01 -14.53 -11.21
C ARG A 39 31.38 -13.20 -11.58
N ALA A 40 31.92 -12.49 -12.58
CA ALA A 40 31.40 -11.17 -12.94
C ALA A 40 30.03 -11.28 -13.63
N LEU A 41 29.85 -12.31 -14.46
CA LEU A 41 28.56 -12.63 -15.08
C LEU A 41 27.51 -13.04 -14.02
N LEU A 42 27.90 -13.85 -13.04
CA LEU A 42 26.99 -14.27 -11.96
C LEU A 42 26.52 -13.06 -11.14
N TYR A 43 27.46 -12.25 -10.63
CA TYR A 43 27.12 -11.06 -9.85
C TYR A 43 26.35 -10.02 -10.66
N MET A 44 26.58 -9.92 -11.98
CA MET A 44 25.81 -9.01 -12.83
C MET A 44 24.33 -9.38 -12.83
N LYS A 45 24.03 -10.68 -12.92
CA LYS A 45 22.66 -11.18 -12.87
C LYS A 45 22.02 -10.96 -11.50
N ASP A 46 22.78 -11.14 -10.43
CA ASP A 46 22.30 -10.92 -9.05
C ASP A 46 21.98 -9.43 -8.83
N VAL A 47 22.86 -8.53 -9.26
CA VAL A 47 22.65 -7.07 -9.22
C VAL A 47 21.46 -6.61 -10.08
N GLU A 48 21.30 -7.17 -11.29
CA GLU A 48 20.15 -6.89 -12.15
C GLU A 48 18.83 -7.37 -11.54
N SER A 49 18.85 -8.54 -10.89
CA SER A 49 17.68 -9.11 -10.21
C SER A 49 17.32 -8.31 -8.96
N ALA A 50 18.31 -7.89 -8.17
CA ALA A 50 18.10 -7.03 -7.01
C ALA A 50 17.53 -5.66 -7.41
N ARG A 51 17.94 -5.12 -8.57
CA ARG A 51 17.35 -3.90 -9.15
C ARG A 51 15.91 -4.10 -9.63
N SER A 52 15.55 -5.31 -10.09
CA SER A 52 14.22 -5.59 -10.64
C SER A 52 13.18 -6.06 -9.61
N MET A 53 13.55 -6.31 -8.35
CA MET A 53 12.57 -6.68 -7.30
C MET A 53 11.55 -5.58 -6.96
N PHE A 54 11.70 -4.38 -7.50
CA PHE A 54 10.72 -3.28 -7.39
C PHE A 54 9.70 -3.20 -8.54
N TYR A 55 9.73 -4.12 -9.51
CA TYR A 55 8.75 -4.16 -10.61
C TYR A 55 8.20 -5.57 -10.82
N ASP A 56 7.26 -5.99 -9.97
CA ASP A 56 6.29 -7.05 -10.34
C ASP A 56 5.01 -7.05 -9.48
N GLU A 57 4.97 -6.33 -8.34
CA GLU A 57 3.74 -6.27 -7.52
C GLU A 57 2.68 -5.30 -8.07
N ASP A 58 3.08 -4.15 -8.62
CA ASP A 58 2.12 -3.14 -9.07
C ASP A 58 1.35 -3.55 -10.34
N ASP A 59 1.98 -4.21 -11.31
CA ASP A 59 1.29 -4.63 -12.54
C ASP A 59 0.36 -5.83 -12.32
N ARG A 60 0.75 -6.77 -11.44
CA ARG A 60 -0.15 -7.87 -11.03
C ARG A 60 -1.35 -7.36 -10.26
N THR A 61 -1.15 -6.39 -9.37
CA THR A 61 -2.22 -5.79 -8.57
C THR A 61 -3.17 -4.95 -9.44
N ARG A 62 -2.64 -4.21 -10.41
CA ARG A 62 -3.45 -3.45 -11.39
C ARG A 62 -4.26 -4.37 -12.30
N GLY A 63 -3.66 -5.47 -12.77
CA GLY A 63 -4.36 -6.47 -13.58
C GLY A 63 -5.52 -7.15 -12.83
N GLN A 64 -5.32 -7.49 -11.55
CA GLN A 64 -6.38 -8.08 -10.71
C GLN A 64 -7.51 -7.09 -10.41
N ARG A 65 -7.19 -5.81 -10.15
CA ARG A 65 -8.22 -4.78 -9.92
C ARG A 65 -9.08 -4.57 -11.17
N ASN A 66 -8.47 -4.49 -12.34
CA ASN A 66 -9.20 -4.31 -13.60
C ASN A 66 -10.15 -5.48 -13.89
N ALA A 67 -9.73 -6.72 -13.63
CA ALA A 67 -10.58 -7.90 -13.83
C ALA A 67 -11.88 -7.90 -12.99
N VAL A 68 -11.88 -7.25 -11.81
CA VAL A 68 -13.07 -7.15 -10.96
C VAL A 68 -14.07 -6.12 -11.50
N LEU A 69 -13.59 -5.08 -12.19
CA LEU A 69 -14.43 -4.02 -12.74
C LEU A 69 -15.26 -4.48 -13.95
N ASP A 70 -14.76 -5.46 -14.70
CA ASP A 70 -15.41 -6.00 -15.89
C ASP A 70 -16.53 -7.01 -15.58
N ILE A 71 -16.71 -7.39 -14.30
CA ILE A 71 -17.74 -8.34 -13.89
C ILE A 71 -19.13 -7.74 -14.13
N PRO A 72 -20.04 -8.45 -14.84
CA PRO A 72 -21.36 -7.94 -15.15
C PRO A 72 -22.28 -7.92 -13.91
N MET A 73 -23.20 -6.96 -13.87
CA MET A 73 -24.13 -6.81 -12.75
C MET A 73 -25.14 -7.97 -12.61
N SER A 74 -25.23 -8.85 -13.62
CA SER A 74 -26.03 -10.08 -13.58
C SER A 74 -25.52 -11.11 -12.59
N ASP A 75 -24.20 -11.14 -12.37
CA ASP A 75 -23.53 -12.21 -11.62
C ASP A 75 -23.60 -11.99 -10.12
N PHE A 76 -24.10 -10.82 -9.70
CA PHE A 76 -24.27 -10.48 -8.31
C PHE A 76 -25.68 -10.79 -7.80
N GLU A 77 -25.73 -11.23 -6.53
CA GLU A 77 -26.95 -11.53 -5.79
C GLU A 77 -27.66 -10.25 -5.30
N LEU A 78 -28.18 -9.49 -6.25
CA LEU A 78 -29.03 -8.33 -5.99
C LEU A 78 -30.51 -8.70 -6.09
N SER A 79 -31.35 -7.95 -5.38
CA SER A 79 -32.80 -8.10 -5.51
C SER A 79 -33.26 -7.81 -6.94
N VAL A 80 -34.39 -8.42 -7.34
CA VAL A 80 -34.99 -8.22 -8.68
C VAL A 80 -35.26 -6.73 -8.95
N ARG A 81 -35.59 -5.95 -7.90
CA ARG A 81 -35.74 -4.49 -8.02
C ARG A 81 -34.42 -3.81 -8.34
N SER A 82 -33.37 -4.06 -7.57
CA SER A 82 -32.05 -3.44 -7.77
C SER A 82 -31.49 -3.76 -9.15
N ARG A 83 -31.60 -5.02 -9.60
CA ARG A 83 -31.17 -5.44 -10.95
C ARG A 83 -31.96 -4.74 -12.07
N ASN A 84 -33.28 -4.61 -11.90
CA ASN A 84 -34.12 -3.91 -12.89
C ASN A 84 -33.87 -2.40 -12.91
N CYS A 85 -33.53 -1.78 -11.79
CA CYS A 85 -33.18 -0.37 -11.73
C CYS A 85 -31.84 -0.12 -12.41
N LEU A 86 -30.82 -0.93 -12.11
CA LEU A 86 -29.49 -0.84 -12.74
C LEU A 86 -29.56 -1.01 -14.25
N LYS A 87 -30.35 -1.99 -14.72
CA LYS A 87 -30.58 -2.21 -16.15
C LYS A 87 -31.26 -1.03 -16.85
N LYS A 88 -32.17 -0.32 -16.16
CA LYS A 88 -32.81 0.90 -16.70
C LYS A 88 -31.87 2.10 -16.74
N MET A 89 -30.85 2.13 -15.88
CA MET A 89 -29.79 3.14 -15.85
C MET A 89 -28.64 2.83 -16.82
N ASP A 90 -28.76 1.79 -17.65
CA ASP A 90 -27.72 1.27 -18.55
C ASP A 90 -26.41 0.85 -17.86
N ILE A 91 -26.49 0.53 -16.56
CA ILE A 91 -25.34 0.05 -15.77
C ILE A 91 -25.23 -1.47 -15.95
N LYS A 92 -24.21 -1.90 -16.70
CA LYS A 92 -24.00 -3.32 -17.05
C LYS A 92 -22.85 -3.97 -16.30
N SER A 93 -21.80 -3.22 -15.99
CA SER A 93 -20.60 -3.69 -15.30
C SER A 93 -20.44 -3.06 -13.92
N LEU A 94 -19.62 -3.69 -13.08
CA LEU A 94 -19.23 -3.11 -11.80
C LEU A 94 -18.49 -1.78 -11.99
N GLY A 95 -17.64 -1.68 -13.02
CA GLY A 95 -16.91 -0.45 -13.36
C GLY A 95 -17.84 0.72 -13.70
N ASP A 96 -18.95 0.46 -14.40
CA ASP A 96 -19.93 1.51 -14.72
C ASP A 96 -20.71 1.95 -13.48
N LEU A 97 -20.98 1.02 -12.55
CA LEU A 97 -21.62 1.35 -11.27
C LEU A 97 -20.75 2.28 -10.42
N LEU A 98 -19.42 2.11 -10.43
CA LEU A 98 -18.50 2.96 -9.65
C LEU A 98 -18.44 4.40 -10.15
N LYS A 99 -18.73 4.63 -11.44
CA LYS A 99 -18.75 5.98 -12.03
C LYS A 99 -19.97 6.78 -11.59
N VAL A 100 -21.03 6.11 -11.17
CA VAL A 100 -22.28 6.74 -10.72
C VAL A 100 -22.21 7.01 -9.23
N SER A 101 -22.63 8.22 -8.84
CA SER A 101 -22.69 8.64 -7.44
C SER A 101 -23.96 8.14 -6.74
N GLU A 102 -23.92 8.11 -5.42
CA GLU A 102 -25.08 7.75 -4.59
C GLU A 102 -26.29 8.68 -4.84
N GLN A 103 -26.01 9.98 -5.03
CA GLN A 103 -27.04 11.00 -5.27
C GLN A 103 -27.74 10.78 -6.61
N GLU A 104 -26.98 10.41 -7.64
CA GLU A 104 -27.53 10.08 -8.96
C GLU A 104 -28.42 8.84 -8.89
N LEU A 105 -28.01 7.80 -8.16
CA LEU A 105 -28.83 6.60 -7.95
C LEU A 105 -30.16 6.93 -7.25
N LEU A 106 -30.12 7.74 -6.18
CA LEU A 106 -31.33 8.17 -5.44
C LEU A 106 -32.25 9.08 -6.26
N SER A 107 -31.71 9.80 -7.24
CA SER A 107 -32.52 10.66 -8.11
C SER A 107 -33.43 9.87 -9.07
N PHE A 108 -33.14 8.58 -9.31
CA PHE A 108 -33.92 7.78 -10.26
C PHE A 108 -35.28 7.37 -9.70
N LYS A 109 -36.32 7.63 -10.49
CA LYS A 109 -37.69 7.19 -10.21
C LYS A 109 -37.71 5.66 -10.06
N ASN A 110 -38.06 5.19 -8.86
CA ASN A 110 -38.09 3.79 -8.41
C ASN A 110 -36.80 3.21 -7.82
N PHE A 111 -35.76 4.01 -7.62
CA PHE A 111 -34.62 3.61 -6.79
C PHE A 111 -34.92 3.92 -5.33
N GLY A 112 -34.81 2.92 -4.44
CA GLY A 112 -35.15 3.04 -3.02
C GLY A 112 -33.96 2.86 -2.10
N GLU A 113 -34.12 3.24 -0.83
CA GLU A 113 -33.10 3.08 0.22
C GLU A 113 -32.65 1.62 0.41
N THR A 114 -33.54 0.65 0.18
CA THR A 114 -33.22 -0.78 0.23
C THR A 114 -32.28 -1.18 -0.92
N SER A 115 -32.56 -0.75 -2.14
CA SER A 115 -31.69 -0.98 -3.30
C SER A 115 -30.31 -0.33 -3.14
N LEU A 116 -30.28 0.87 -2.54
CA LEU A 116 -29.03 1.56 -2.23
C LEU A 116 -28.19 0.81 -1.20
N SER A 117 -28.84 0.31 -0.14
CA SER A 117 -28.18 -0.48 0.91
C SER A 117 -27.61 -1.78 0.35
N GLU A 118 -28.34 -2.47 -0.54
CA GLU A 118 -27.85 -3.68 -1.23
C GLU A 118 -26.60 -3.38 -2.07
N ILE A 119 -26.60 -2.28 -2.83
CA ILE A 119 -25.43 -1.87 -3.62
C ILE A 119 -24.24 -1.52 -2.72
N LYS A 120 -24.47 -0.78 -1.63
CA LYS A 120 -23.40 -0.45 -0.67
C LYS A 120 -22.80 -1.69 -0.01
N GLN A 121 -23.63 -2.67 0.35
CA GLN A 121 -23.17 -3.94 0.92
C GLN A 121 -22.35 -4.73 -0.09
N LEU A 122 -22.82 -4.82 -1.34
CA LEU A 122 -22.10 -5.46 -2.44
C LEU A 122 -20.73 -4.80 -2.66
N LEU A 123 -20.67 -3.48 -2.75
CA LEU A 123 -19.43 -2.75 -2.95
C LEU A 123 -18.48 -2.91 -1.77
N THR A 124 -19.00 -2.88 -0.54
CA THR A 124 -18.21 -3.15 0.66
C THR A 124 -17.66 -4.58 0.68
N SER A 125 -18.42 -5.57 0.21
CA SER A 125 -17.94 -6.96 0.10
C SER A 125 -16.76 -7.10 -0.88
N LYS A 126 -16.68 -6.22 -1.89
CA LYS A 126 -15.59 -6.16 -2.88
C LYS A 126 -14.50 -5.15 -2.54
N GLY A 127 -14.60 -4.44 -1.41
CA GLY A 127 -13.65 -3.40 -1.01
C GLY A 127 -13.71 -2.13 -1.86
N LEU A 128 -14.84 -1.87 -2.52
CA LEU A 128 -15.07 -0.75 -3.41
C LEU A 128 -16.05 0.28 -2.82
N ARG A 129 -16.09 1.49 -3.40
CA ARG A 129 -16.96 2.60 -3.00
C ARG A 129 -17.57 3.29 -4.23
N LEU A 130 -18.83 3.73 -4.12
CA LEU A 130 -19.48 4.53 -5.17
C LEU A 130 -18.71 5.84 -5.41
N GLY A 131 -18.60 6.27 -6.66
CA GLY A 131 -17.87 7.48 -7.05
C GLY A 131 -16.35 7.31 -7.14
N GLN A 132 -15.82 6.09 -7.01
CA GLN A 132 -14.40 5.79 -7.21
C GLN A 132 -14.11 5.72 -8.72
N THR A 133 -13.77 6.85 -9.33
CA THR A 133 -13.42 6.91 -10.75
C THR A 133 -12.08 6.20 -11.00
N ALA A 134 -12.01 5.47 -12.12
CA ALA A 134 -10.82 4.72 -12.54
C ALA A 134 -9.72 5.61 -13.15
N ASP A 135 -9.95 6.92 -13.29
CA ASP A 135 -8.96 7.88 -13.77
C ASP A 135 -8.33 8.65 -12.61
N GLY A 136 -7.17 8.15 -12.18
CA GLY A 136 -6.04 8.97 -11.74
C GLY A 136 -6.25 9.92 -10.54
N GLY A 137 -5.87 9.43 -9.36
CA GLY A 137 -5.10 10.24 -8.42
C GLY A 137 -5.87 10.89 -7.28
N ALA A 138 -6.25 10.09 -6.27
CA ALA A 138 -6.12 10.44 -4.86
C ALA A 138 -6.58 9.26 -4.01
N GLY A 139 -5.66 8.70 -3.24
CA GLY A 139 -5.97 7.88 -2.07
C GLY A 139 -6.75 6.59 -2.36
N VAL A 140 -6.05 5.47 -2.32
CA VAL A 140 -6.71 4.21 -1.96
C VAL A 140 -6.83 4.20 -0.43
N PRO A 141 -7.98 4.50 0.21
CA PRO A 141 -8.26 3.85 1.47
C PRO A 141 -8.79 2.48 1.10
N ALA A 142 -7.90 1.47 1.15
CA ALA A 142 -8.34 0.10 1.30
C ALA A 142 -9.06 0.03 2.65
N ILE A 143 -10.38 0.27 2.66
CA ILE A 143 -11.18 0.18 3.88
C ILE A 143 -11.29 -1.29 4.25
N ARG A 144 -10.46 -1.60 5.25
CA ARG A 144 -10.57 -2.66 6.24
C ARG A 144 -12.02 -3.07 6.49
N ARG A 145 -12.22 -4.39 6.62
CA ARG A 145 -13.42 -5.01 7.19
C ARG A 145 -13.90 -4.24 8.42
N ALA A 146 -15.19 -3.96 8.44
CA ALA A 146 -15.88 -3.29 9.52
C ALA A 146 -15.82 -4.11 10.82
N ALA A 147 -15.43 -3.45 11.91
CA ALA A 147 -15.98 -3.66 13.24
C ALA A 147 -16.29 -2.26 13.81
N PRO A 148 -17.41 -2.07 14.51
CA PRO A 148 -17.78 -0.77 15.06
C PRO A 148 -16.97 -0.55 16.34
N VAL A 149 -16.07 0.43 16.33
CA VAL A 149 -15.51 0.98 17.56
C VAL A 149 -15.47 2.48 17.40
N GLU A 150 -16.27 3.11 18.25
CA GLU A 150 -16.31 4.52 18.57
C GLU A 150 -14.88 5.00 18.84
N ASP A 151 -14.36 5.86 17.98
CA ASP A 151 -13.51 6.99 18.35
C ASP A 151 -13.31 7.81 17.08
N ASP A 152 -14.03 8.94 17.03
CA ASP A 152 -13.92 9.98 16.03
C ASP A 152 -12.54 10.63 16.15
N VAL A 153 -11.49 9.97 15.65
CA VAL A 153 -10.15 10.55 15.57
C VAL A 153 -10.22 11.64 14.50
N PRO A 154 -10.07 12.93 14.86
CA PRO A 154 -10.19 14.01 13.88
C PRO A 154 -9.16 13.82 12.77
N ASN A 155 -9.62 13.84 11.52
CA ASN A 155 -8.80 13.68 10.31
C ASN A 155 -7.60 14.66 10.26
N GLU A 156 -7.69 15.78 11.00
CA GLU A 156 -6.61 16.74 11.20
C GLU A 156 -5.38 16.18 11.94
N VAL A 157 -5.55 15.18 12.81
CA VAL A 157 -4.46 14.61 13.61
C VAL A 157 -3.66 13.58 12.82
N LEU A 158 -4.34 12.84 11.93
CA LEU A 158 -3.75 11.78 11.10
C LEU A 158 -2.81 12.34 10.02
N GLY A 159 -3.09 13.55 9.52
CA GLY A 159 -2.26 14.26 8.55
C GLY A 159 -1.03 14.97 9.13
N LYS A 160 -0.86 15.00 10.46
CA LYS A 160 0.31 15.65 11.09
C LYS A 160 1.60 14.91 10.73
N GLN A 161 2.65 15.68 10.43
CA GLN A 161 3.96 15.10 10.21
C GLN A 161 4.60 14.70 11.54
N ILE A 162 5.35 13.61 11.53
CA ILE A 162 6.13 13.14 12.69
C ILE A 162 7.19 14.18 13.13
N ALA A 163 7.62 15.04 12.20
CA ALA A 163 8.52 16.16 12.50
C ALA A 163 7.90 17.18 13.46
N ASP A 164 6.58 17.41 13.35
CA ASP A 164 5.83 18.40 14.15
C ASP A 164 5.43 17.85 15.52
N ILE A 165 5.77 16.59 15.81
CA ILE A 165 5.46 15.91 17.06
C ILE A 165 6.70 15.87 17.95
N GLU A 166 6.49 16.18 19.23
CA GLU A 166 7.53 16.16 20.25
C GLU A 166 7.90 14.72 20.63
N LEU A 167 8.73 14.10 19.79
CA LEU A 167 9.36 12.80 20.01
C LEU A 167 10.82 12.97 20.40
N SER A 168 11.35 12.04 21.20
CA SER A 168 12.78 11.95 21.46
C SER A 168 13.56 11.73 20.16
N VAL A 169 14.82 12.17 20.18
CA VAL A 169 15.75 12.00 19.05
C VAL A 169 15.88 10.52 18.64
N ARG A 170 15.76 9.59 19.60
CA ARG A 170 15.82 8.14 19.35
C ARG A 170 14.59 7.66 18.59
N SER A 171 13.40 8.00 19.08
CA SER A 171 12.13 7.60 18.47
C SER A 171 11.95 8.23 17.10
N ARG A 172 12.32 9.52 16.93
CA ARG A 172 12.30 10.19 15.62
C ARG A 172 13.24 9.54 14.60
N LYS A 173 14.48 9.22 14.99
CA LYS A 173 15.44 8.53 14.10
C LYS A 173 15.00 7.11 13.74
N ALA A 174 14.32 6.43 14.66
CA ALA A 174 13.79 5.10 14.37
C ALA A 174 12.63 5.14 13.38
N LEU A 175 11.71 6.09 13.53
CA LEU A 175 10.59 6.30 12.60
C LEU A 175 11.07 6.73 11.20
N GLN A 176 12.09 7.60 11.13
CA GLN A 176 12.70 8.02 9.87
C GLN A 176 13.33 6.85 9.11
N ARG A 177 13.96 5.89 9.80
CA ARG A 177 14.51 4.67 9.17
C ARG A 177 13.43 3.74 8.64
N LEU A 178 12.25 3.77 9.24
CA LEU A 178 11.09 3.00 8.79
C LEU A 178 10.29 3.73 7.70
N ASN A 179 10.80 4.87 7.26
CA ASN A 179 10.16 5.75 6.28
C ASN A 179 8.75 6.16 6.70
N ILE A 180 8.52 6.28 8.02
CA ILE A 180 7.26 6.72 8.60
C ILE A 180 7.35 8.22 8.79
N ASN A 181 6.53 8.96 8.05
CA ASN A 181 6.57 10.42 8.00
C ASN A 181 5.31 11.06 8.60
N THR A 182 4.20 10.32 8.68
CA THR A 182 2.91 10.82 9.18
C THR A 182 2.39 10.03 10.38
N VAL A 183 1.51 10.65 11.17
CA VAL A 183 0.80 9.98 12.29
C VAL A 183 -0.05 8.83 11.77
N ALA A 184 -0.68 8.98 10.60
CA ALA A 184 -1.46 7.92 9.96
C ALA A 184 -0.61 6.66 9.69
N GLU A 185 0.58 6.84 9.13
CA GLU A 185 1.50 5.73 8.87
C GLU A 185 1.93 5.07 10.18
N LEU A 186 2.25 5.87 11.21
CA LEU A 186 2.62 5.36 12.53
C LEU A 186 1.49 4.56 13.19
N ALA A 187 0.27 5.08 13.18
CA ALA A 187 -0.91 4.41 13.73
C ALA A 187 -1.28 3.12 12.98
N SER A 188 -0.90 3.03 11.70
CA SER A 188 -1.14 1.82 10.89
C SER A 188 -0.19 0.66 11.23
N ARG A 189 0.94 0.94 11.87
CA ARG A 189 1.95 -0.05 12.29
C ARG A 189 1.55 -0.77 13.56
N THR A 190 2.04 -2.00 13.68
CA THR A 190 1.86 -2.84 14.86
C THR A 190 3.04 -2.67 15.82
N GLU A 191 2.83 -3.02 17.08
CA GLU A 191 3.89 -2.98 18.09
C GLU A 191 5.05 -3.90 17.72
N ASP A 192 4.75 -5.08 17.19
CA ASP A 192 5.73 -6.09 16.80
C ASP A 192 6.55 -5.65 15.58
N GLU A 193 5.94 -4.97 14.62
CA GLU A 193 6.65 -4.38 13.48
C GLU A 193 7.66 -3.31 13.93
N LEU A 194 7.28 -2.51 14.93
CA LEU A 194 8.17 -1.50 15.49
C LEU A 194 9.29 -2.14 16.32
N LEU A 195 8.96 -3.12 17.17
CA LEU A 195 9.93 -3.87 17.98
C LEU A 195 10.90 -4.73 17.17
N GLY A 196 10.51 -5.17 15.97
CA GLY A 196 11.37 -5.93 15.05
C GLY A 196 12.53 -5.11 14.46
N CYS A 197 12.54 -3.80 14.67
CA CYS A 197 13.55 -2.92 14.10
C CYS A 197 14.84 -2.93 14.93
N LYS A 198 16.00 -3.14 14.27
CA LYS A 198 17.35 -3.32 14.87
C LYS A 198 17.81 -2.26 15.89
N ASN A 199 17.13 -1.11 16.00
CA ASN A 199 17.47 -0.01 16.92
C ASN A 199 16.23 0.59 17.59
N PHE A 200 15.12 -0.16 17.64
CA PHE A 200 13.88 0.24 18.28
C PHE A 200 13.71 -0.58 19.56
N GLY A 201 13.40 0.09 20.67
CA GLY A 201 13.29 -0.54 21.98
C GLY A 201 12.01 -0.17 22.69
N HIS A 202 11.73 -0.88 23.80
CA HIS A 202 10.54 -0.66 24.61
C HIS A 202 10.37 0.78 25.14
N THR A 203 11.48 1.51 25.35
CA THR A 203 11.44 2.92 25.76
C THR A 203 10.89 3.83 24.66
N SER A 204 11.31 3.61 23.40
CA SER A 204 10.75 4.30 22.23
C SER A 204 9.30 3.89 21.95
N LEU A 205 8.97 2.61 22.17
CA LEU A 205 7.60 2.13 22.03
C LEU A 205 6.64 2.81 23.02
N ASN A 206 7.02 2.86 24.30
CA ASN A 206 6.19 3.47 25.34
C ASN A 206 6.02 4.97 25.12
N GLU A 207 7.07 5.66 24.67
CA GLU A 207 7.01 7.06 24.29
C GLU A 207 6.02 7.30 23.13
N ILE A 208 6.12 6.50 22.07
CA ILE A 208 5.20 6.56 20.93
C ILE A 208 3.76 6.29 21.37
N LYS A 209 3.51 5.27 22.20
CA LYS A 209 2.18 4.97 22.74
C LYS A 209 1.62 6.10 23.59
N GLN A 210 2.44 6.73 24.42
CA GLN A 210 2.01 7.84 25.27
C GLN A 210 1.60 9.05 24.43
N ILE A 211 2.36 9.38 23.39
CA ILE A 211 2.08 10.50 22.48
C ILE A 211 0.88 10.19 21.57
N LEU A 212 0.77 8.97 21.05
CA LEU A 212 -0.43 8.58 20.32
C LEU A 212 -1.66 8.63 21.24
N GLY A 213 -1.52 8.23 22.51
CA GLY A 213 -2.58 8.35 23.52
C GLY A 213 -3.00 9.79 23.83
N THR A 214 -2.07 10.76 23.87
CA THR A 214 -2.43 12.19 24.01
C THR A 214 -3.12 12.75 22.77
N LEU A 215 -2.88 12.14 21.61
CA LEU A 215 -3.54 12.45 20.34
C LEU A 215 -4.86 11.68 20.15
N GLY A 216 -5.25 10.83 21.11
CA GLY A 216 -6.46 9.99 21.01
C GLY A 216 -6.35 8.84 20.01
N ILE A 217 -5.13 8.43 19.66
CA ILE A 217 -4.83 7.42 18.64
C ILE A 217 -4.09 6.25 19.27
N GLY A 218 -4.37 5.03 18.80
CA GLY A 218 -3.65 3.82 19.20
C GLY A 218 -2.83 3.24 18.04
N LEU A 219 -1.77 2.49 18.37
CA LEU A 219 -1.13 1.61 17.40
C LEU A 219 -2.09 0.49 16.98
N ARG A 220 -1.92 -0.01 15.76
CA ARG A 220 -2.71 -1.14 15.25
C ARG A 220 -2.44 -2.38 16.10
N LYS A 221 -3.47 -2.90 16.74
CA LYS A 221 -3.45 -4.24 17.35
C LYS A 221 -3.74 -5.27 16.25
N LEU A 222 -2.91 -6.31 16.17
CA LEU A 222 -3.30 -7.52 15.44
C LEU A 222 -4.22 -8.27 16.40
N ASP A 223 -5.51 -8.32 16.08
CA ASP A 223 -6.39 -9.29 16.73
C ASP A 223 -5.82 -10.67 16.36
N ALA A 224 -5.21 -11.33 17.34
CA ALA A 224 -4.86 -12.74 17.24
C ALA A 224 -6.16 -13.51 17.00
N THR A 225 -6.47 -13.72 15.73
CA THR A 225 -7.59 -14.51 15.29
C THR A 225 -7.06 -15.93 15.15
N ASP A 226 -7.47 -16.78 16.09
CA ASP A 226 -7.41 -18.24 16.02
C ASP A 226 -7.96 -18.78 14.69
#